data_AF-A0A4P9WW33-F1
#
_entry.id   AF-A0A4P9WW33-F1
#
_cell.length_a   1.000
_cell.length_b   1.000
_cell.length_c   1.000
_cell.angle_alpha   90.00
_cell.angle_beta   90.00
_cell.angle_gamma   90.00
#
_symmetry.space_group_name_H-M   'P 1'
#
loop_
_entity.id
_entity.type
_entity.pdbx_description
1 polymer ?
#
loop_
_entity_poly.entity_id
_entity_poly.type
_entity_poly.pdbx_seq_one_letter_code
_entity_poly.pdbx_strand_id
1 'polypeptide(L)' 'SAAVPDGVILPPPEIRATADKTALAVAKHGPTFEARIRDDQAKAVRFCFLKPGDAYRPYYEWKL' A
#
# COMPACT_ATOMS: atom_id res chain seq x y z
N SER A 1 -13.71 14.24 2.20
CA SER A 1 -12.53 14.52 3.02
C SER A 1 -12.39 13.42 4.05
N ALA A 2 -11.76 12.30 3.70
CA ALA A 2 -11.48 11.26 4.69
C ALA A 2 -10.24 11.71 5.49
N ALA A 3 -10.40 11.92 6.79
CA ALA A 3 -9.28 12.08 7.69
C ALA A 3 -8.53 10.74 7.77
N VAL A 4 -7.21 10.81 7.95
CA VAL A 4 -6.39 9.62 8.20
C VAL A 4 -6.92 8.94 9.46
N PRO A 5 -7.24 7.63 9.44
CA PRO A 5 -7.73 6.92 10.62
C PRO A 5 -6.71 6.94 11.75
N ASP A 6 -7.20 6.92 13.00
CA ASP A 6 -6.34 6.86 14.18
C ASP A 6 -5.50 5.58 14.15
N GLY A 7 -4.19 5.70 14.38
CA GLY A 7 -3.23 4.59 14.28
C GLY A 7 -2.65 4.32 12.88
N VAL A 8 -3.04 5.08 11.85
CA VAL A 8 -2.40 4.99 10.52
C VAL A 8 -1.15 5.87 10.48
N ILE A 9 0.01 5.23 10.27
CA ILE A 9 1.28 5.93 10.10
C ILE A 9 1.38 6.41 8.66
N LEU A 10 1.63 7.71 8.48
CA LEU A 10 1.82 8.31 7.16
C LEU A 10 3.19 7.93 6.59
N PRO A 11 3.23 7.23 5.43
CA PRO A 11 4.50 6.91 4.80
C PRO A 11 5.18 8.15 4.18
N PRO A 12 6.51 8.07 3.92
CA PRO A 12 7.23 9.07 3.14
C PRO A 12 6.59 9.33 1.76
N PRO A 13 6.81 10.50 1.14
CA PRO A 13 6.15 10.89 -0.11
C PRO A 13 6.26 9.87 -1.25
N GLU A 14 7.42 9.22 -1.38
CA GLU A 14 7.68 8.21 -2.42
C GLU A 14 6.86 6.92 -2.21
N ILE A 15 6.85 6.41 -0.98
CA ILE A 15 6.09 5.23 -0.58
C ILE A 15 4.60 5.54 -0.67
N ARG A 16 4.18 6.74 -0.25
CA ARG A 16 2.81 7.23 -0.36
C ARG A 16 2.31 7.23 -1.81
N ALA A 17 3.07 7.84 -2.72
CA ALA A 17 2.73 7.88 -4.13
C ALA A 17 2.65 6.48 -4.76
N THR A 18 3.50 5.56 -4.32
CA THR A 18 3.47 4.16 -4.75
C THR A 18 2.23 3.44 -4.20
N ALA A 19 1.93 3.60 -2.90
CA ALA A 19 0.76 3.01 -2.25
C ALA A 19 -0.55 3.47 -2.89
N ASP A 20 -0.75 4.78 -3.11
CA ASP A 20 -1.95 5.30 -3.75
C ASP A 20 -2.14 4.72 -5.18
N LYS A 21 -1.07 4.62 -5.97
CA LYS A 21 -1.12 4.02 -7.32
C LYS A 21 -1.44 2.52 -7.27
N THR A 22 -0.80 1.80 -6.36
CA THR A 22 -1.04 0.36 -6.19
C THR A 22 -2.45 0.10 -5.70
N ALA A 23 -2.97 0.93 -4.78
CA ALA A 23 -4.33 0.79 -4.28
C ALA A 23 -5.36 0.94 -5.40
N LEU A 24 -5.21 1.98 -6.23
CA LEU A 24 -6.05 2.17 -7.41
C LEU A 24 -5.97 0.99 -8.39
N ALA A 25 -4.77 0.46 -8.63
CA ALA A 25 -4.58 -0.69 -9.51
C ALA A 25 -5.24 -1.95 -8.93
N VAL A 26 -5.11 -2.20 -7.64
CA VAL A 26 -5.72 -3.36 -6.96
C VAL A 26 -7.24 -3.21 -6.87
N ALA A 27 -7.77 -2.02 -6.61
CA ALA A 27 -9.20 -1.76 -6.66
C ALA A 27 -9.80 -2.03 -8.06
N LYS A 28 -9.02 -1.79 -9.13
CA LYS A 28 -9.45 -2.04 -10.51
C LYS A 28 -9.27 -3.49 -10.97
N HIS A 29 -8.16 -4.13 -10.61
CA HIS A 29 -7.76 -5.46 -11.11
C HIS A 29 -8.03 -6.61 -10.13
N GLY A 30 -8.35 -6.27 -8.88
CA GLY A 30 -8.59 -7.22 -7.80
C GLY A 30 -7.33 -7.61 -7.01
N PRO A 31 -7.52 -8.35 -5.91
CA PRO A 31 -6.46 -8.71 -4.95
C PRO A 31 -5.37 -9.62 -5.53
N THR A 32 -5.63 -10.34 -6.62
CA THR A 32 -4.61 -11.15 -7.33
C THR A 32 -3.47 -10.28 -7.84
N PHE A 33 -3.75 -9.02 -8.21
CA PHE A 33 -2.74 -8.08 -8.66
C PHE A 33 -1.83 -7.65 -7.49
N GLU A 34 -2.39 -7.47 -6.29
CA GLU A 34 -1.62 -7.19 -5.08
C GLU A 34 -0.62 -8.31 -4.79
N ALA A 35 -1.09 -9.56 -4.80
CA ALA A 35 -0.24 -10.72 -4.52
C ALA A 35 0.93 -10.83 -5.49
N ARG A 36 0.71 -10.53 -6.78
CA ARG A 36 1.76 -10.54 -7.81
C ARG A 36 2.79 -9.42 -7.60
N ILE A 37 2.35 -8.20 -7.29
CA ILE A 37 3.28 -7.10 -6.98
C ILE A 37 4.07 -7.42 -5.72
N ARG A 38 3.41 -7.95 -4.69
CA ARG A 38 4.06 -8.30 -3.42
C ARG A 38 5.19 -9.31 -3.63
N ASP A 39 4.98 -10.30 -4.51
CA ASP A 39 6.00 -11.30 -4.85
C ASP A 39 7.14 -10.69 -5.68
N ASP A 40 6.82 -10.00 -6.77
CA ASP A 40 7.78 -9.39 -7.70
C ASP A 40 8.64 -8.30 -7.02
N GLN A 41 8.02 -7.53 -6.12
CA GLN A 41 8.62 -6.38 -5.44
C GLN A 41 8.94 -6.68 -3.97
N ALA A 42 9.03 -7.94 -3.56
CA ALA A 42 9.27 -8.34 -2.16
C ALA A 42 10.53 -7.69 -1.54
N LYS A 43 11.54 -7.41 -2.36
CA LYS A 43 12.81 -6.78 -1.96
C LYS A 43 12.80 -5.24 -2.05
N ALA A 44 11.80 -4.66 -2.69
CA ALA A 44 11.75 -3.22 -2.93
C ALA A 44 11.16 -2.50 -1.70
N VAL A 45 11.95 -1.60 -1.10
CA VAL A 45 11.54 -0.80 0.08
C VAL A 45 10.30 0.04 -0.22
N ARG A 46 10.17 0.56 -1.46
CA ARG A 46 9.00 1.31 -1.91
C ARG A 46 7.67 0.54 -1.88
N PHE A 47 7.72 -0.80 -1.83
CA PHE A 47 6.54 -1.68 -1.71
C PHE A 47 6.43 -2.36 -0.34
N CYS A 48 7.15 -1.85 0.68
CA CYS A 48 7.10 -2.39 2.04
C CYS A 48 5.66 -2.47 2.60
N PHE A 49 4.79 -1.52 2.27
CA PHE A 49 3.39 -1.47 2.68
C PHE A 49 2.55 -2.69 2.24
N LEU A 50 3.00 -3.46 1.24
CA LEU A 50 2.34 -4.70 0.81
C LEU A 50 2.63 -5.87 1.76
N LYS A 51 3.64 -5.76 2.63
CA LYS A 51 4.00 -6.82 3.57
C LYS A 51 2.99 -6.86 4.72
N PRO A 52 2.44 -8.05 5.04
CA PRO A 52 1.60 -8.21 6.22
C PRO A 52 2.45 -7.96 7.47
N GLY A 53 2.20 -6.85 8.15
CA GLY A 53 2.95 -6.41 9.34
C GLY A 53 3.82 -5.17 9.16
N ASP A 54 3.86 -4.57 7.96
CA ASP A 54 4.53 -3.28 7.78
C ASP A 54 3.75 -2.13 8.43
N ALA A 55 4.47 -1.17 8.99
CA ALA A 55 3.90 0.01 9.65
C ALA A 55 3.01 0.86 8.72
N TYR A 56 3.27 0.83 7.42
CA TYR A 56 2.52 1.58 6.41
C TYR A 56 1.39 0.76 5.75
N ARG A 57 1.25 -0.53 6.07
CA ARG A 57 0.14 -1.35 5.56
C ARG A 57 -1.24 -0.76 5.88
N PRO A 58 -1.52 -0.24 7.09
CA PRO A 58 -2.80 0.39 7.39
C PRO A 58 -3.10 1.61 6.51
N TYR A 59 -2.07 2.36 6.08
CA TYR A 59 -2.25 3.47 5.13
C TYR A 59 -2.67 2.94 3.76
N TYR A 60 -2.04 1.88 3.28
CA TYR A 60 -2.40 1.24 2.02
C TYR A 60 -3.83 0.67 2.05
N GLU A 61 -4.21 -0.01 3.12
CA GLU A 61 -5.56 -0.57 3.30
C GLU A 61 -6.64 0.52 3.40
N TRP A 62 -6.32 1.67 3.99
CA TRP A 62 -7.22 2.83 3.99
C TRP A 62 -7.42 3.45 2.59
N LYS A 63 -6.46 3.27 1.69
CA LYS A 63 -6.50 3.78 0.31
C LYS A 63 -7.12 2.82 -0.69
N LEU A 64 -7.17 1.53 -0.36
CA LEU A 64 -7.79 0.49 -1.17
C LEU A 64 -9.31 0.67 -1.27
#